data_AF-A0A8U0HVU0-F1
#
_entry.id   AF-A0A8U0HVU0-F1
#
_cell.length_a   1.000
_cell.length_b   1.000
_cell.length_c   1.000
_cell.angle_alpha   90.00
_cell.angle_beta   90.00
_cell.angle_gamma   90.00
#
_symmetry.space_group_name_H-M   'P 1'
#
loop_
_entity.id
_entity.type
_entity.pdbx_description
1 polymer ?
#
loop_
_entity_poly.entity_id
_entity_poly.type
_entity_poly.pdbx_seq_one_letter_code
_entity_poly.pdbx_strand_id
1 'polypeptide(L)'
;MPVIHFEAADSAERTQIGEGIVKFARQADRLETGRSEGKYFLNHEDGCAAGGERIEAGDEFFFDTDAGDILCGDHGRARKEERGDGAEE
;
A
#
# COMPACT_ATOMS: atom_id res chain seq x y z
N MET A 1 -1.39 -13.01 -4.37
CA MET A 1 -0.11 -12.51 -3.79
C MET A 1 -0.36 -11.85 -2.42
N PRO A 2 0.66 -11.52 -1.60
CA PRO A 2 0.44 -10.96 -0.27
C PRO A 2 -0.08 -9.51 -0.32
N VAL A 3 -0.95 -9.16 0.63
CA VAL A 3 -1.28 -7.77 0.95
C VAL A 3 -0.27 -7.28 1.99
N ILE A 4 0.42 -6.19 1.69
CA ILE A 4 1.42 -5.61 2.60
C ILE A 4 0.73 -4.57 3.46
N HIS A 5 0.85 -4.72 4.78
CA HIS A 5 0.37 -3.74 5.75
C HIS A 5 1.47 -2.72 6.07
N PHE A 6 1.11 -1.44 6.05
CA PHE A 6 1.94 -0.33 6.48
C PHE A 6 1.31 0.32 7.70
N GLU A 7 2.07 0.38 8.80
CA GLU A 7 1.59 0.92 10.07
C GLU A 7 1.38 2.44 10.04
N ALA A 8 2.12 3.16 9.20
CA ALA A 8 1.99 4.61 9.04
C ALA A 8 2.47 5.05 7.65
N ALA A 9 1.68 5.89 6.98
CA ALA A 9 2.12 6.58 5.76
C ALA A 9 3.05 7.75 6.09
N ASP A 10 4.12 7.94 5.30
CA ASP A 10 4.99 9.12 5.46
C ASP A 10 4.27 10.41 5.08
N SER A 11 3.36 10.36 4.11
CA SER A 11 2.65 11.51 3.56
C SER A 11 1.36 11.06 2.90
N ALA A 12 0.45 12.00 2.62
CA ALA A 12 -0.85 11.69 2.02
C ALA A 12 -0.82 11.35 0.51
N GLU A 13 0.36 11.43 -0.10
CA GLU A 13 0.57 11.18 -1.53
C GLU A 13 1.54 10.02 -1.76
N ARG A 14 2.42 9.76 -0.80
CA ARG A 14 3.51 8.79 -0.96
C ARG A 14 4.03 8.28 0.38
N THR A 15 4.54 7.06 0.35
CA THR A 15 5.20 6.42 1.50
C THR A 15 6.55 5.86 1.08
N GLN A 16 7.58 6.06 1.89
CA GLN A 16 8.90 5.51 1.60
C GLN A 16 8.88 3.98 1.77
N ILE A 17 9.43 3.26 0.80
CA ILE A 17 9.43 1.80 0.81
C ILE A 17 10.84 1.20 0.71
N GLY A 18 11.01 0.02 1.30
CA GLY A 18 12.23 -0.77 1.19
C GLY A 18 12.30 -1.60 -0.10
N GLU A 19 13.50 -2.09 -0.44
CA GLU A 19 13.78 -2.85 -1.67
C GLU A 19 12.90 -4.10 -1.86
N GLY A 20 12.42 -4.71 -0.77
CA GLY A 20 11.50 -5.84 -0.83
C GLY A 20 10.14 -5.52 -1.46
N ILE A 21 9.70 -4.25 -1.37
CA ILE A 21 8.40 -3.78 -1.85
C ILE A 21 8.51 -3.17 -3.25
N VAL A 22 9.69 -2.64 -3.61
CA VAL A 22 9.97 -1.97 -4.89
C VAL A 22 9.50 -2.79 -6.09
N LYS A 23 9.75 -4.10 -6.08
CA LYS A 23 9.33 -4.99 -7.18
C LYS A 23 7.82 -4.99 -7.40
N PHE A 24 7.04 -4.91 -6.34
CA PHE A 24 5.59 -4.89 -6.38
C PHE A 24 5.07 -3.50 -6.75
N ALA A 25 5.63 -2.44 -6.15
CA ALA A 25 5.32 -1.06 -6.51
C ALA A 25 5.59 -0.79 -8.00
N ARG A 26 6.68 -1.34 -8.54
CA ARG A 26 7.02 -1.25 -9.95
C ARG A 26 6.03 -2.02 -10.84
N GLN A 27 5.63 -3.21 -10.40
CA GLN A 27 4.66 -4.02 -11.14
C GLN A 27 3.27 -3.36 -11.20
N ALA A 28 2.92 -2.62 -10.15
CA ALA A 28 1.69 -1.84 -10.04
C ALA A 28 1.77 -0.45 -10.70
N ASP A 29 2.88 -0.09 -11.36
CA ASP A 29 3.14 1.26 -11.91
C ASP A 29 3.02 2.40 -10.88
N ARG A 30 3.22 2.10 -9.60
CA ARG A 30 3.12 3.03 -8.46
C ARG A 30 4.46 3.37 -7.81
N LEU A 31 5.57 2.94 -8.43
CA LEU A 31 6.91 3.22 -7.93
C LEU A 31 7.40 4.60 -8.38
N GLU A 32 7.61 5.49 -7.41
CA GLU A 32 8.34 6.74 -7.60
C GLU A 32 9.81 6.59 -7.12
N THR A 33 10.77 7.06 -7.91
CA THR A 33 12.21 7.01 -7.59
C THR A 33 12.89 8.35 -7.91
N GLY A 34 14.08 8.59 -7.34
CA GLY A 34 14.91 9.74 -7.71
C GLY A 34 14.70 11.00 -6.88
N ARG A 35 14.14 10.88 -5.66
CA ARG A 35 14.02 11.99 -4.70
C ARG A 35 15.28 12.12 -3.83
N SER A 36 15.51 13.31 -3.30
CA SER A 36 16.65 13.56 -2.40
C SER A 36 16.46 12.96 -1.01
N GLU A 37 15.22 12.77 -0.56
CA GLU A 37 14.87 12.20 0.75
C GLU A 37 14.97 10.67 0.83
N GLY A 38 14.88 9.96 -0.30
CA GLY A 38 14.86 8.51 -0.31
C GLY A 38 15.00 7.89 -1.70
N LYS A 39 15.24 6.57 -1.75
CA LYS A 39 15.51 5.86 -3.01
C LYS A 39 14.23 5.40 -3.72
N TYR A 40 13.22 4.98 -2.95
CA TYR A 40 11.99 4.38 -3.48
C TYR A 40 10.77 4.83 -2.67
N PHE A 41 9.72 5.23 -3.38
CA PHE A 41 8.46 5.69 -2.81
C PHE A 41 7.32 4.96 -3.51
N LEU A 42 6.32 4.56 -2.72
CA LEU A 42 5.04 4.07 -3.21
C LEU A 42 4.10 5.26 -3.34
N ASN A 43 3.61 5.54 -4.54
CA ASN A 43 2.59 6.54 -4.78
C ASN A 43 1.21 5.98 -4.40
N HIS A 44 0.50 6.74 -3.58
CA HIS A 44 -0.86 6.45 -3.15
C HIS A 44 -1.77 7.69 -3.17
N GLU A 45 -1.45 8.68 -4.01
CA GLU A 45 -2.19 9.95 -4.12
C GLU A 45 -3.68 9.79 -4.48
N ASP A 46 -4.02 8.70 -5.19
CA ASP A 46 -5.39 8.28 -5.55
C ASP A 46 -6.24 7.91 -4.33
N GLY A 47 -5.60 7.61 -3.19
CA GLY A 47 -6.27 7.08 -2.01
C GLY A 47 -6.69 5.61 -2.16
N CYS A 48 -7.68 5.22 -1.37
CA CYS A 48 -8.19 3.87 -1.31
C CYS A 48 -8.93 3.50 -2.60
N ALA A 49 -8.54 2.40 -3.25
CA ALA A 49 -9.20 1.91 -4.47
C ALA A 49 -10.66 1.45 -4.25
N ALA A 50 -11.02 1.05 -3.02
CA ALA A 50 -12.36 0.59 -2.68
C ALA A 50 -13.31 1.76 -2.33
N GLY A 51 -12.85 2.71 -1.52
CA GLY A 51 -13.67 3.80 -0.99
C GLY A 51 -13.35 5.20 -1.51
N GLY A 52 -12.23 5.38 -2.23
CA GLY A 52 -11.71 6.68 -2.65
C GLY A 52 -11.15 7.54 -1.51
N GLU A 53 -11.08 6.99 -0.30
CA GLU A 53 -10.60 7.72 0.89
C GLU A 53 -9.09 7.94 0.81
N ARG A 54 -8.66 9.19 0.99
CA ARG A 54 -7.23 9.54 0.99
C ARG A 54 -6.59 9.06 2.28
N ILE A 55 -5.43 8.41 2.15
CA ILE A 55 -4.59 8.01 3.29
C ILE A 55 -3.87 9.26 3.79
N GLU A 56 -4.02 9.68 5.04
CA GLU A 56 -3.26 10.82 5.56
C GLU A 56 -1.88 10.40 6.07
N ALA A 57 -1.01 11.37 6.29
CA ALA A 57 0.29 11.10 6.90
C ALA A 57 0.10 10.57 8.34
N GLY A 58 0.68 9.42 8.63
CA GLY A 58 0.54 8.72 9.90
C GLY A 58 -0.59 7.68 9.93
N ASP A 59 -1.43 7.60 8.90
CA ASP A 59 -2.48 6.57 8.83
C ASP A 59 -1.92 5.22 8.41
N GLU A 60 -2.55 4.16 8.93
CA GLU A 60 -2.34 2.80 8.46
C GLU A 60 -3.01 2.59 7.10
N PHE A 61 -2.33 1.84 6.23
CA PHE A 61 -2.85 1.48 4.92
C PHE A 61 -2.27 0.15 4.45
N PHE A 62 -2.87 -0.38 3.40
CA PHE A 62 -2.55 -1.68 2.84
C PHE A 62 -2.28 -1.55 1.34
N PHE A 63 -1.28 -2.27 0.88
CA PHE A 63 -0.94 -2.37 -0.54
C PHE A 63 -1.20 -3.80 -1.02
N ASP A 64 -2.21 -3.96 -1.86
CA ASP A 64 -2.48 -5.20 -2.57
C ASP A 64 -1.47 -5.31 -3.72
N THR A 65 -0.45 -6.14 -3.53
CA THR A 65 0.62 -6.31 -4.54
C THR A 65 0.13 -7.03 -5.81
N ASP A 66 -1.04 -7.67 -5.76
CA ASP A 66 -1.64 -8.47 -6.83
C ASP A 66 -2.41 -7.58 -7.81
N ALA A 67 -3.31 -6.75 -7.27
CA ALA A 67 -4.06 -5.77 -8.04
C ALA A 67 -3.28 -4.46 -8.26
N GLY A 68 -2.28 -4.22 -7.41
CA GLY A 68 -1.59 -2.96 -7.31
C GLY A 68 -2.33 -1.92 -6.48
N ASP A 69 -3.46 -2.27 -5.87
CA ASP A 69 -4.37 -1.33 -5.19
C ASP A 69 -3.90 -0.90 -3.81
N ILE A 70 -4.18 0.37 -3.49
CA ILE A 70 -4.03 0.91 -2.14
C ILE A 70 -5.37 0.82 -1.42
N LEU A 71 -5.37 0.39 -0.18
CA LEU A 71 -6.56 0.25 0.65
C LEU A 71 -6.32 0.95 1.98
N CYS A 72 -7.32 1.68 2.49
CA CYS A 72 -7.26 2.23 3.85
C CYS A 72 -7.31 1.11 4.90
N GLY A 73 -7.06 1.45 6.17
CA GLY A 73 -7.09 0.51 7.30
C GLY A 73 -8.24 -0.49 7.26
N ASP A 74 -9.48 0.01 7.15
CA ASP A 74 -10.69 -0.81 7.11
C ASP A 74 -10.75 -1.78 5.92
N HIS A 75 -10.62 -1.27 4.69
CA HIS A 75 -10.72 -2.09 3.48
C HIS A 75 -9.54 -3.04 3.33
N GLY A 76 -8.35 -2.59 3.71
CA GLY A 76 -7.13 -3.37 3.64
C GLY A 76 -7.12 -4.52 4.63
N ARG A 77 -7.66 -4.29 5.83
CA ARG A 77 -7.89 -5.35 6.82
C ARG A 77 -8.92 -6.36 6.33
N ALA A 78 -10.07 -5.91 5.83
CA ALA A 78 -11.07 -6.79 5.24
C ALA A 78 -10.46 -7.63 4.11
N ARG A 79 -9.70 -7.01 3.20
CA ARG A 79 -9.01 -7.69 2.10
C ARG A 79 -7.97 -8.70 2.57
N LYS A 80 -7.24 -8.36 3.63
CA LYS A 80 -6.25 -9.23 4.26
C LYS A 80 -6.92 -10.41 4.96
N GLU A 81 -8.09 -10.23 5.55
CA GLU A 81 -8.92 -11.29 6.13
C GLU A 81 -9.45 -12.21 5.01
N GLU A 82 -10.01 -11.65 3.95
CA GLU A 82 -10.47 -12.42 2.78
C GLU A 82 -9.36 -13.25 2.12
N ARG A 83 -8.11 -12.75 2.11
CA ARG A 83 -6.95 -13.45 1.54
C ARG A 83 -6.18 -14.30 2.55
N GLY A 84 -6.32 -14.02 3.84
CA GLY A 84 -5.56 -14.61 4.95
C GLY A 84 -6.33 -15.65 5.76
N ASP A 85 -7.65 -15.68 5.62
CA ASP A 85 -8.55 -16.58 6.34
C ASP A 85 -9.41 -17.39 5.35
N GLY A 86 -8.71 -18.22 4.59
CA GLY A 86 -9.14 -19.58 4.32
C GLY A 86 -8.33 -20.55 5.18
N ALA A 87 -7.92 -20.13 6.38
CA ALA A 87 -7.33 -21.02 7.38
C ALA A 87 -8.48 -21.78 8.05
N GLU A 88 -8.96 -22.78 7.32
CA GLU A 88 -9.87 -23.82 7.74
C GLU A 88 -9.67 -24.30 9.20
N GLU A 89 -10.81 -24.36 9.87
CA GLU A 89 -11.16 -24.82 11.23
C GLU A 89 -10.71 -26.23 11.65
#